data_AF-A0A7X6NGQ1-F1
#
_entry.id   AF-A0A7X6NGQ1-F1
#
_cell.length_a   1.000
_cell.length_b   1.000
_cell.length_c   1.000
_cell.angle_alpha   90.00
_cell.angle_beta   90.00
_cell.angle_gamma   90.00
#
_symmetry.space_group_name_H-M   'P 1'
#
loop_
_entity.id
_entity.type
_entity.pdbx_description
1 polymer ?
#
loop_
_entity_poly.entity_id
_entity_poly.type
_entity_poly.pdbx_seq_one_letter_code
_entity_poly.pdbx_strand_id
1 'polypeptide(L)'
;KNNYDDLEDDFYRAYGLLTNARKMTVDEAMKLLSLIKLGSEMGITPMVKGKNIYQLMIWIQPNNISTIDTELSPKDRDKKRAEIIRRELLR
;
A
#
# COMPACT_ATOMS: atom_id res chain seq x y z
N LYS A 1 -9.91 -8.81 -25.32
CA LYS A 1 -10.22 -8.17 -24.03
C LYS A 1 -8.93 -7.52 -23.56
N ASN A 2 -8.88 -6.20 -23.45
CA ASN A 2 -7.62 -5.49 -23.20
C ASN A 2 -7.22 -5.71 -21.74
N ASN A 3 -6.19 -6.52 -21.54
CA ASN A 3 -5.56 -6.77 -20.24
C ASN A 3 -5.03 -5.48 -19.57
N TYR A 4 -4.89 -4.40 -20.35
CA TYR A 4 -4.48 -3.09 -19.86
C TYR A 4 -5.60 -2.38 -19.09
N ASP A 5 -6.80 -2.29 -19.66
CA ASP A 5 -7.92 -1.54 -19.06
C ASP A 5 -8.34 -2.17 -17.71
N ASP A 6 -8.37 -3.51 -17.65
CA ASP A 6 -8.66 -4.26 -16.42
C ASP A 6 -7.57 -4.00 -15.35
N LEU A 7 -6.30 -3.97 -15.76
CA LEU A 7 -5.19 -3.70 -14.84
C LEU A 7 -5.16 -2.24 -14.38
N GLU A 8 -5.52 -1.30 -15.24
CA GLU A 8 -5.65 0.11 -14.90
C GLU A 8 -6.74 0.32 -13.84
N ASP A 9 -7.92 -0.29 -14.01
CA ASP A 9 -8.98 -0.25 -12.99
C ASP A 9 -8.52 -0.87 -11.66
N ASP A 10 -7.86 -2.04 -11.71
CA ASP A 10 -7.30 -2.70 -10.52
C ASP A 10 -6.27 -1.81 -9.80
N PHE A 11 -5.41 -1.13 -10.56
CA PHE A 11 -4.46 -0.16 -10.02
C PHE A 11 -5.18 0.96 -9.28
N TYR A 12 -6.19 1.60 -9.90
CA TYR A 12 -6.90 2.73 -9.30
C TYR A 12 -7.71 2.32 -8.07
N ARG A 13 -8.33 1.13 -8.08
CA ARG A 13 -9.00 0.56 -6.90
C ARG A 13 -8.02 0.35 -5.77
N ALA A 14 -6.86 -0.23 -6.06
CA ALA A 14 -5.82 -0.44 -5.07
C ALA A 14 -5.32 0.89 -4.50
N TYR A 15 -5.08 1.88 -5.35
CA TYR A 15 -4.60 3.19 -4.94
C TYR A 15 -5.62 3.91 -4.07
N GLY A 16 -6.90 3.90 -4.46
CA GLY A 16 -7.99 4.48 -3.68
C GLY A 16 -8.12 3.85 -2.30
N LEU A 17 -8.03 2.53 -2.21
CA LEU A 17 -8.11 1.84 -0.93
C LEU A 17 -6.89 2.14 -0.05
N LEU A 18 -5.67 2.06 -0.59
CA LEU A 18 -4.43 2.34 0.14
C LEU A 18 -4.36 3.79 0.67
N THR A 19 -4.89 4.75 -0.08
CA THR A 19 -4.86 6.18 0.28
C THR A 19 -5.99 6.61 1.22
N ASN A 20 -7.05 5.81 1.40
CA ASN A 20 -8.21 6.19 2.20
C ASN A 20 -8.50 5.27 3.40
N ALA A 21 -8.15 3.98 3.32
CA ALA A 21 -8.44 3.00 4.37
C ALA A 21 -7.87 3.44 5.73
N ARG A 22 -8.59 3.19 6.82
CA ARG A 22 -8.18 3.55 8.20
C ARG A 22 -7.60 2.38 9.01
N LYS A 23 -7.75 1.17 8.49
CA LYS A 23 -7.16 -0.08 8.99
C LYS A 23 -7.00 -1.02 7.81
N MET A 24 -5.95 -1.84 7.80
CA MET A 24 -5.82 -2.94 6.84
C MET A 24 -4.85 -3.99 7.36
N THR A 25 -5.10 -5.25 7.01
CA THR A 25 -4.20 -6.34 7.37
C THR A 25 -2.91 -6.28 6.55
N VAL A 26 -1.89 -7.04 6.95
CA VAL A 26 -0.64 -7.13 6.17
C VAL A 26 -0.89 -7.74 4.80
N ASP A 27 -1.68 -8.82 4.72
CA ASP A 27 -1.93 -9.54 3.46
C ASP A 27 -2.69 -8.67 2.46
N GLU A 28 -3.70 -7.94 2.92
CA GLU A 28 -4.44 -6.98 2.12
C GLU A 28 -3.51 -5.89 1.59
N ALA A 29 -2.71 -5.27 2.47
CA ALA A 29 -1.77 -4.22 2.07
C ALA A 29 -0.73 -4.72 1.05
N MET A 30 -0.18 -5.92 1.26
CA MET A 30 0.81 -6.51 0.36
C MET A 30 0.21 -6.78 -1.03
N LYS A 31 -1.02 -7.30 -1.10
CA LYS A 31 -1.73 -7.53 -2.36
C LYS A 31 -1.93 -6.21 -3.13
N LEU A 32 -2.40 -5.18 -2.46
CA LEU A 32 -2.69 -3.88 -3.08
C LEU A 32 -1.39 -3.17 -3.49
N LEU A 33 -0.35 -3.17 -2.65
CA LEU A 33 0.95 -2.59 -3.00
C LEU A 33 1.62 -3.30 -4.17
N SER A 34 1.37 -4.60 -4.34
CA SER A 34 1.84 -5.36 -5.52
C SER A 34 1.17 -4.88 -6.81
N LEU A 35 -0.13 -4.58 -6.77
CA LEU A 35 -0.85 -3.97 -7.90
C LEU A 35 -0.31 -2.56 -8.22
N ILE A 36 -0.02 -1.76 -7.19
CA ILE A 36 0.61 -0.45 -7.36
C ILE A 36 1.98 -0.56 -8.01
N LYS A 37 2.80 -1.52 -7.56
CA LYS A 37 4.13 -1.76 -8.10
C LYS A 37 4.07 -2.16 -9.58
N LEU A 38 3.19 -3.10 -9.93
CA LEU A 38 2.98 -3.54 -11.30
C LEU A 38 2.50 -2.39 -12.19
N GLY A 39 1.45 -1.68 -11.79
CA GLY A 39 0.93 -0.56 -12.58
C GLY A 39 1.93 0.59 -12.73
N SER A 40 2.78 0.82 -11.72
CA SER A 40 3.89 1.78 -11.82
C SER A 40 4.95 1.35 -12.83
N GLU A 41 5.30 0.07 -12.89
CA GLU A 41 6.29 -0.45 -13.85
C GLU A 41 5.76 -0.45 -15.28
N MET A 42 4.45 -0.62 -15.44
CA MET A 42 3.76 -0.55 -16.74
C MET A 42 3.46 0.88 -17.19
N GLY A 43 3.81 1.89 -16.39
CA GLY A 43 3.63 3.30 -16.74
C GLY A 43 2.17 3.77 -16.71
N ILE A 44 1.30 3.08 -15.96
CA ILE A 44 -0.14 3.38 -15.89
C ILE A 44 -0.40 4.79 -15.32
N THR A 45 0.42 5.28 -14.37
CA THR A 45 0.18 6.61 -13.79
C THR A 45 1.41 7.29 -13.17
N PRO A 46 1.47 8.64 -13.15
CA PRO A 46 2.48 9.39 -12.42
C PRO A 46 2.25 9.47 -10.90
N MET A 47 1.08 9.10 -10.37
CA MET A 47 0.72 9.33 -8.95
C MET A 47 1.68 8.66 -7.94
N VAL A 48 2.35 7.59 -8.33
CA VAL A 48 3.33 6.86 -7.51
C VAL A 48 4.76 6.98 -8.05
N LYS A 49 4.98 7.88 -9.01
CA LYS A 49 6.31 8.10 -9.60
C LYS A 49 7.28 8.61 -8.53
N GLY A 50 8.43 7.95 -8.42
CA GLY A 50 9.45 8.27 -7.41
C GLY A 50 9.15 7.73 -6.02
N LYS A 51 8.03 7.03 -5.81
CA LYS A 51 7.75 6.33 -4.55
C LYS A 51 8.47 4.99 -4.51
N ASN A 52 9.12 4.70 -3.38
CA ASN A 52 9.76 3.40 -3.17
C ASN A 52 8.74 2.40 -2.58
N ILE A 53 7.94 1.79 -3.46
CA ILE A 53 6.90 0.83 -3.06
C ILE A 53 7.48 -0.39 -2.34
N TYR A 54 8.65 -0.87 -2.79
CA TYR A 54 9.32 -2.00 -2.14
C TYR A 54 9.71 -1.67 -0.69
N GLN A 55 10.26 -0.48 -0.46
CA GLN A 55 10.57 -0.02 0.90
C GLN A 55 9.31 0.12 1.76
N LEU A 56 8.21 0.61 1.18
CA LEU A 56 6.93 0.69 1.88
C LEU A 56 6.43 -0.72 2.28
N MET A 57 6.53 -1.71 1.40
CA MET A 57 6.19 -3.12 1.69
C MET A 57 7.00 -3.70 2.85
N ILE A 58 8.27 -3.28 3.01
CA ILE A 58 9.09 -3.63 4.17
C ILE A 58 8.57 -2.94 5.43
N TRP A 59 8.35 -1.62 5.40
CA TRP A 59 7.95 -0.85 6.58
C TRP A 59 6.61 -1.27 7.19
N ILE A 60 5.68 -1.76 6.38
CA ILE A 60 4.35 -2.18 6.86
C ILE A 60 4.33 -3.57 7.50
N GLN A 61 5.45 -4.29 7.49
CA GLN A 61 5.54 -5.61 8.08
C GLN A 61 5.28 -5.56 9.59
N PRO A 62 4.65 -6.60 10.18
CA PRO A 62 4.31 -6.61 11.59
C PRO A 62 5.51 -6.29 12.50
N ASN A 63 6.68 -6.87 12.21
CA ASN A 63 7.89 -6.66 13.00
C ASN A 63 8.37 -5.20 12.95
N ASN A 64 8.30 -4.55 11.79
CA ASN A 64 8.72 -3.15 11.63
C ASN A 64 7.71 -2.17 12.24
N ILE A 65 6.43 -2.54 12.32
CA ILE A 65 5.45 -1.73 13.06
C ILE A 65 5.65 -1.87 14.57
N SER A 66 5.95 -3.09 15.04
CA SER A 66 6.21 -3.37 16.46
C SER A 66 7.48 -2.72 17.00
N THR A 67 8.45 -2.35 16.15
CA THR A 67 9.63 -1.57 16.59
C THR A 67 9.34 -0.09 16.76
N ILE A 68 8.28 0.42 16.14
CA ILE A 68 7.83 1.81 16.30
C ILE A 68 7.06 1.95 17.62
N ASP A 69 6.29 0.92 18.00
CA ASP A 69 5.52 0.86 19.24
C ASP A 69 5.29 -0.60 19.65
N THR A 70 5.90 -0.99 20.76
CA THR A 70 5.96 -2.37 21.26
C THR A 70 4.66 -2.84 21.92
N GLU A 71 3.74 -1.93 22.25
CA GLU A 71 2.49 -2.26 22.97
C GLU A 71 1.26 -2.35 22.05
N LEU A 72 1.45 -2.24 20.73
CA LEU A 72 0.33 -2.26 19.78
C LEU A 72 -0.38 -3.63 19.75
N SER A 73 -1.68 -3.61 20.02
CA SER A 73 -2.57 -4.73 19.73
C SER A 73 -2.56 -5.04 18.22
N PRO A 74 -2.95 -6.26 17.78
CA PRO A 74 -3.12 -6.56 16.36
C PRO A 74 -3.97 -5.52 15.61
N LYS A 75 -5.04 -5.01 16.24
CA LYS A 75 -5.91 -3.99 15.63
C LYS A 75 -5.22 -2.64 15.47
N ASP A 76 -4.36 -2.28 16.42
CA ASP A 76 -3.65 -0.99 16.34
C ASP A 76 -2.50 -1.06 15.34
N ARG A 77 -1.88 -2.24 15.16
CA ARG A 77 -0.95 -2.48 14.05
C ARG A 77 -1.60 -2.29 12.68
N ASP A 78 -2.84 -2.76 12.50
CA ASP A 78 -3.58 -2.56 11.25
C ASP A 78 -3.92 -1.09 10.97
N LYS A 79 -4.24 -0.32 12.01
CA LYS A 79 -4.43 1.14 11.89
C LYS A 79 -3.12 1.84 11.54
N LYS A 80 -2.03 1.49 12.24
CA LYS A 80 -0.71 2.08 12.03
C LYS A 80 -0.18 1.78 10.63
N ARG A 81 -0.39 0.56 10.14
CA ARG A 81 -0.11 0.16 8.76
C ARG A 81 -0.78 1.09 7.75
N ALA A 82 -2.09 1.26 7.88
CA ALA A 82 -2.84 2.13 7.00
C ALA A 82 -2.36 3.60 7.09
N GLU A 83 -2.00 4.08 8.29
CA GLU A 83 -1.41 5.42 8.47
C GLU A 83 -0.08 5.59 7.71
N ILE A 84 0.85 4.66 7.86
CA ILE A 84 2.15 4.69 7.17
C ILE A 84 1.93 4.72 5.66
N ILE A 85 1.09 3.82 5.14
CA ILE A 85 0.80 3.73 3.69
C ILE A 85 0.26 5.04 3.14
N ARG A 86 -0.78 5.60 3.77
CA ARG A 86 -1.37 6.87 3.33
C ARG A 86 -0.33 7.99 3.33
N ARG A 87 0.49 8.06 4.37
CA ARG A 87 1.52 9.08 4.51
C ARG A 87 2.56 8.99 3.40
N GLU A 88 3.04 7.79 3.07
CA GLU A 88 4.08 7.63 2.04
C GLU A 88 3.54 7.82 0.61
N LEU A 89 2.28 7.44 0.34
CA LEU A 89 1.67 7.56 -0.99
C LEU A 89 1.09 8.95 -1.30
N LEU A 90 0.71 9.74 -0.30
CA LEU A 90 0.09 11.07 -0.48
C LEU A 90 1.04 12.26 -0.25
N ARG A 91 2.21 12.02 0.36
CA ARG A 91 3.31 13.00 0.34
C ARG A 91 3.94 13.06 -1.04
#